data_AF-A0A6I2WW86-F1
#
_entry.id   AF-A0A6I2WW86-F1
#
_cell.length_a   1.000
_cell.length_b   1.000
_cell.length_c   1.000
_cell.angle_alpha   90.00
_cell.angle_beta   90.00
_cell.angle_gamma   90.00
#
_symmetry.space_group_name_H-M   'P 1'
#
loop_
_entity.id
_entity.type
_entity.pdbx_description
1 polymer ?
#
loop_
_entity_poly.entity_id
_entity_poly.type
_entity_poly.pdbx_seq_one_letter_code
_entity_poly.pdbx_strand_id
1 'polypeptide(L)'
;MTTTATTEELKARACAHVDALSDLLIAVSRDIHAHPEMNYEERYAHDLLTNELERAGLAPERHAFGVGTAFRSVCGTSGPNVGILLEYDALPEIGHACGHNVIAAAGLGAGLVLAALAAEAGGRVTILGTPAEEGGGGKIVMARQGAFDDLDAAMMIHPADADLISMDTIAVQQVNVEYTGAAAHAAAAPHLGRNALDAAVLAYMGVAALRQHIGPKERVHGIFTKAGDKPSIVPKEAAMHWYVRSDTIATLQPLKQRVAGCLEAGASATGCTCRCEWDGYTYSDMRDNPAIVAAYVANAAQLGRAVLDPRVVGRRVVGSTDMGNVSYLVPSIHPMIKVAPDGVAIHTTEFERHAGGEAGDRAVLDGAKAMAMTAIDLWTDAAVRESSRRDFGPGGPDRSVLAP
;
A
#
# COMPACT_ATOMS: atom_id res chain seq x y z
N MET A 1 31.97 30.19 14.55
CA MET A 1 31.94 28.83 13.99
C MET A 1 30.76 28.13 14.64
N THR A 2 29.61 28.07 13.97
CA THR A 2 28.48 27.25 14.40
C THR A 2 28.88 25.80 14.16
N THR A 3 29.13 25.04 15.23
CA THR A 3 29.31 23.60 15.18
C THR A 3 28.03 22.97 14.66
N THR A 4 28.09 22.31 13.50
CA THR A 4 27.00 21.47 12.98
C THR A 4 26.72 20.35 13.98
N ALA A 5 25.45 20.19 14.35
CA ALA A 5 25.02 19.10 15.24
C ALA A 5 25.38 17.74 14.63
N THR A 6 25.78 16.81 15.49
CA THR A 6 26.06 15.42 15.11
C THR A 6 24.77 14.66 14.80
N THR A 7 24.86 13.55 14.07
CA THR A 7 23.73 12.65 13.79
C THR A 7 22.98 12.25 15.06
N GLU A 8 23.71 11.88 16.11
CA GLU A 8 23.11 11.44 17.37
C GLU A 8 22.43 12.58 18.14
N GLU A 9 22.98 13.80 18.10
CA GLU A 9 22.33 14.98 18.69
C GLU A 9 21.02 15.33 17.97
N LEU A 10 21.00 15.22 16.63
CA LEU A 10 19.79 15.41 15.82
C LEU A 10 18.73 14.34 16.13
N LYS A 11 19.12 13.07 16.24
CA LYS A 11 18.22 11.97 16.63
C LYS A 11 17.64 12.17 18.02
N ALA A 12 18.47 12.52 19.01
CA ALA A 12 18.02 12.78 20.37
C ALA A 12 17.00 13.93 20.43
N ARG A 13 17.25 15.01 19.68
CA ARG A 13 16.31 16.14 19.54
C ARG A 13 15.03 15.72 18.84
N ALA A 14 15.11 14.90 17.80
CA ALA A 14 13.95 14.38 17.11
C ALA A 14 13.05 13.59 18.07
N CYS A 15 13.64 12.69 18.86
CA CYS A 15 12.91 11.94 19.89
C CYS A 15 12.25 12.85 20.92
N ALA A 16 13.00 13.83 21.45
CA ALA A 16 12.46 14.78 22.42
C ALA A 16 11.32 15.63 21.85
N HIS A 17 11.37 15.99 20.55
CA HIS A 17 10.28 16.70 19.89
C HIS A 17 9.05 15.80 19.70
N VAL A 18 9.22 14.52 19.33
CA VAL A 18 8.09 13.58 19.27
C VAL A 18 7.46 13.43 20.66
N ASP A 19 8.25 13.34 21.73
CA ASP A 19 7.75 13.27 23.10
C ASP A 19 6.94 14.52 23.48
N ALA A 20 7.40 15.71 23.07
CA ALA A 20 6.67 16.96 23.28
C ALA A 20 5.36 17.06 22.48
N LEU A 21 5.24 16.32 21.37
CA LEU A 21 4.03 16.24 20.54
C LEU A 21 3.12 15.06 20.92
N SER A 22 3.46 14.27 21.94
CA SER A 22 2.79 13.00 22.24
C SER A 22 1.28 13.11 22.40
N ASP A 23 0.79 14.06 23.20
CA ASP A 23 -0.65 14.29 23.41
C ASP A 23 -1.38 14.60 22.09
N LEU A 24 -0.77 15.41 21.21
CA LEU A 24 -1.32 15.74 19.90
C LEU A 24 -1.40 14.50 19.00
N LEU A 25 -0.29 13.76 18.89
CA LEU A 25 -0.21 12.61 17.99
C LEU A 25 -1.17 11.48 18.41
N ILE A 26 -1.30 11.25 19.72
CA ILE A 26 -2.27 10.30 20.27
C ILE A 26 -3.70 10.78 20.01
N ALA A 27 -3.98 12.07 20.21
CA ALA A 27 -5.30 12.63 19.92
C ALA A 27 -5.67 12.47 18.44
N VAL A 28 -4.75 12.79 17.52
CA VAL A 28 -4.95 12.62 16.07
C VAL A 28 -5.22 11.15 15.72
N SER A 29 -4.41 10.21 16.23
CA SER A 29 -4.60 8.79 15.97
C SER A 29 -5.98 8.31 16.43
N ARG A 30 -6.38 8.66 17.65
CA ARG A 30 -7.67 8.25 18.22
C ARG A 30 -8.86 8.90 17.51
N ASP A 31 -8.68 10.12 17.02
CA ASP A 31 -9.73 10.85 16.31
C ASP A 31 -9.97 10.29 14.91
N ILE A 32 -8.90 9.95 14.18
CA ILE A 32 -9.00 9.20 12.92
C ILE A 32 -9.65 7.84 13.18
N HIS A 33 -9.19 7.11 14.22
CA HIS A 33 -9.75 5.82 14.61
C HIS A 33 -11.26 5.86 14.86
N ALA A 34 -11.73 6.91 15.53
CA ALA A 34 -13.15 7.13 15.85
C ALA A 34 -14.02 7.54 14.64
N HIS A 35 -13.41 7.99 13.55
CA HIS A 35 -14.09 8.48 12.34
C HIS A 35 -13.60 7.72 11.09
N PRO A 36 -13.85 6.40 10.99
CA PRO A 36 -13.39 5.61 9.87
C PRO A 36 -14.06 6.04 8.57
N GLU A 37 -13.26 6.31 7.55
CA GLU A 37 -13.69 6.70 6.21
C GLU A 37 -13.10 5.76 5.15
N MET A 38 -13.89 5.42 4.14
CA MET A 38 -13.51 4.44 3.12
C MET A 38 -12.55 5.02 2.07
N ASN A 39 -11.99 4.15 1.22
CA ASN A 39 -11.11 4.54 0.14
C ASN A 39 -11.69 5.69 -0.73
N TYR A 40 -10.92 6.76 -0.92
CA TYR A 40 -11.29 8.00 -1.60
C TYR A 40 -12.39 8.86 -0.92
N GLU A 41 -12.83 8.47 0.27
CA GLU A 41 -13.83 9.18 1.06
C GLU A 41 -13.26 9.79 2.35
N GLU A 42 -11.94 9.68 2.57
CA GLU A 42 -11.19 10.04 3.78
C GLU A 42 -11.03 11.55 4.01
N ARG A 43 -12.14 12.29 3.96
CA ARG A 43 -12.18 13.76 4.02
C ARG A 43 -11.86 14.28 5.42
N TYR A 44 -12.41 13.65 6.45
CA TYR A 44 -12.14 14.00 7.84
C TYR A 44 -10.68 13.80 8.18
N ALA A 45 -10.12 12.62 7.88
CA ALA A 45 -8.71 12.34 8.15
C ALA A 45 -7.79 13.26 7.35
N HIS A 46 -8.08 13.48 6.06
CA HIS A 46 -7.36 14.45 5.22
C HIS A 46 -7.35 15.84 5.84
N ASP A 47 -8.52 16.37 6.22
CA ASP A 47 -8.64 17.73 6.75
C ASP A 47 -7.96 17.86 8.12
N LEU A 48 -8.11 16.87 8.99
CA LEU A 48 -7.44 16.83 10.28
C LEU A 48 -5.91 16.89 10.12
N LEU A 49 -5.33 16.00 9.32
CA LEU A 49 -3.88 15.92 9.10
C LEU A 49 -3.31 17.21 8.49
N THR A 50 -3.99 17.75 7.47
CA THR A 50 -3.55 18.99 6.80
C THR A 50 -3.70 20.22 7.68
N ASN A 51 -4.75 20.28 8.52
CA ASN A 51 -4.89 21.33 9.53
C ASN A 51 -3.76 21.30 10.56
N GLU A 52 -3.31 20.12 11.02
CA GLU A 52 -2.18 20.03 11.95
C GLU A 52 -0.85 20.46 11.31
N LEU A 53 -0.64 20.14 10.02
CA LEU A 53 0.50 20.65 9.27
C LEU A 53 0.49 22.18 9.18
N GLU A 54 -0.67 22.79 8.89
CA GLU A 54 -0.83 24.25 8.84
C GLU A 54 -0.59 24.90 10.20
N ARG A 55 -1.10 24.31 11.29
CA ARG A 55 -0.85 24.78 12.67
C ARG A 55 0.62 24.75 13.05
N ALA A 56 1.37 23.80 12.51
CA ALA A 56 2.82 23.73 12.66
C ALA A 56 3.58 24.73 11.77
N GLY A 57 2.89 25.57 11.01
CA GLY A 57 3.47 26.58 10.13
C GLY A 57 3.92 26.03 8.77
N LEU A 58 3.50 24.82 8.41
CA LEU A 58 3.74 24.24 7.10
C LEU A 58 2.63 24.65 6.12
N ALA A 59 2.88 24.49 4.82
CA ALA A 59 1.92 24.83 3.77
C ALA A 59 1.60 23.58 2.93
N PRO A 60 0.67 22.71 3.39
CA PRO A 60 0.28 21.54 2.63
C PRO A 60 -0.48 21.93 1.35
N GLU A 61 -0.03 21.39 0.22
CA GLU A 61 -0.82 21.27 -1.01
C GLU A 61 -1.90 20.21 -0.76
N ARG A 62 -3.14 20.67 -0.50
CA ARG A 62 -4.33 19.81 -0.35
C ARG A 62 -4.83 19.35 -1.71
N HIS A 63 -5.53 18.21 -1.74
CA HIS A 63 -6.10 17.63 -2.96
C HIS A 63 -5.06 17.43 -4.08
N ALA A 64 -3.88 16.97 -3.68
CA ALA A 64 -2.71 16.88 -4.55
C ALA A 64 -2.83 15.72 -5.55
N PHE A 65 -2.07 15.80 -6.64
CA PHE A 65 -1.85 14.69 -7.58
C PHE A 65 -3.13 14.06 -8.16
N GLY A 66 -4.18 14.88 -8.34
CA GLY A 66 -5.44 14.44 -8.93
C GLY A 66 -6.28 13.53 -8.03
N VAL A 67 -5.97 13.44 -6.73
CA VAL A 67 -6.73 12.65 -5.75
C VAL A 67 -7.31 13.58 -4.69
N GLY A 68 -8.64 13.52 -4.53
CA GLY A 68 -9.39 14.45 -3.70
C GLY A 68 -9.08 14.38 -2.20
N THR A 69 -8.51 13.28 -1.72
CA THR A 69 -8.13 13.09 -0.31
C THR A 69 -6.63 12.93 -0.14
N ALA A 70 -5.80 13.24 -1.14
CA ALA A 70 -4.34 13.24 -1.02
C ALA A 70 -3.80 14.65 -0.71
N PHE A 71 -2.63 14.72 -0.07
CA PHE A 71 -1.95 15.98 0.17
C PHE A 71 -0.43 15.84 0.12
N ARG A 72 0.27 16.97 0.00
CA ARG A 72 1.74 17.06 0.04
C ARG A 72 2.20 18.27 0.83
N SER A 73 3.19 18.10 1.69
CA SER A 73 3.92 19.22 2.30
C SER A 73 5.42 19.01 2.14
N VAL A 74 6.16 20.03 1.71
CA VAL A 74 7.61 19.95 1.48
C VAL A 74 8.33 20.94 2.39
N CYS A 75 9.37 20.47 3.07
CA CYS A 75 10.19 21.28 3.95
C CYS A 75 11.69 21.07 3.68
N GLY A 76 12.49 22.10 3.93
CA GLY A 76 13.91 22.13 3.60
C GLY A 76 14.20 22.57 2.17
N THR A 77 15.42 23.06 1.91
CA THR A 77 15.79 23.67 0.63
C THR A 77 16.97 22.99 -0.06
N SER A 78 17.65 22.06 0.60
CA SER A 78 18.86 21.42 0.08
C SER A 78 19.06 20.04 0.70
N GLY A 79 19.83 19.21 0.00
CA GLY A 79 20.18 17.86 0.46
C GLY A 79 19.12 16.81 0.13
N PRO A 80 19.29 15.59 0.66
CA PRO A 80 18.45 14.44 0.32
C PRO A 80 17.00 14.67 0.75
N ASN A 81 16.04 14.32 -0.12
CA ASN A 81 14.62 14.41 0.15
C ASN A 81 14.04 13.05 0.55
N VAL A 82 13.54 12.96 1.79
CA VAL A 82 12.93 11.75 2.32
C VAL A 82 11.42 11.93 2.36
N GLY A 83 10.70 11.03 1.69
CA GLY A 83 9.24 10.95 1.74
C GLY A 83 8.75 10.21 2.97
N ILE A 84 7.84 10.82 3.74
CA ILE A 84 7.11 10.19 4.83
C ILE A 84 5.66 10.04 4.40
N LEU A 85 5.19 8.80 4.27
CA LEU A 85 3.87 8.48 3.74
C LEU A 85 2.88 8.20 4.88
N LEU A 86 1.66 8.71 4.73
CA LEU A 86 0.57 8.62 5.70
C LEU A 86 -0.65 7.98 5.01
N GLU A 87 -1.08 6.81 5.47
CA GLU A 87 -2.35 6.18 5.06
C GLU A 87 -3.42 6.43 6.12
N TYR A 88 -4.68 6.51 5.71
CA TYR A 88 -5.79 6.86 6.61
C TYR A 88 -7.17 6.42 6.08
N ASP A 89 -7.23 5.49 5.13
CA ASP A 89 -8.48 4.81 4.79
C ASP A 89 -8.81 3.68 5.77
N ALA A 90 -10.09 3.38 5.87
CA ALA A 90 -10.65 2.33 6.71
C ALA A 90 -11.27 1.20 5.87
N LEU A 91 -11.60 0.10 6.54
CA LEU A 91 -12.26 -1.06 5.96
C LEU A 91 -13.77 -1.05 6.23
N PRO A 92 -14.60 -1.63 5.33
CA PRO A 92 -16.04 -1.69 5.53
C PRO A 92 -16.38 -2.47 6.80
N GLU A 93 -17.33 -1.96 7.59
CA GLU A 93 -17.89 -2.59 8.80
C GLU A 93 -16.93 -2.75 10.01
N ILE A 94 -15.61 -2.80 9.78
CA ILE A 94 -14.61 -3.07 10.82
C ILE A 94 -13.65 -1.92 11.09
N GLY A 95 -13.87 -0.74 10.48
CA GLY A 95 -13.11 0.48 10.78
C GLY A 95 -11.63 0.38 10.43
N HIS A 96 -10.76 0.98 11.24
CA HIS A 96 -9.30 0.94 11.05
C HIS A 96 -8.68 -0.39 11.51
N ALA A 97 -9.22 -1.52 11.04
CA ALA A 97 -8.71 -2.86 11.32
C ALA A 97 -7.37 -3.19 10.65
N CYS A 98 -6.86 -2.32 9.77
CA CYS A 98 -5.49 -2.35 9.25
C CYS A 98 -4.55 -1.39 10.01
N GLY A 99 -5.10 -0.55 10.91
CA GLY A 99 -4.35 0.37 11.75
C GLY A 99 -3.87 1.64 11.05
N HIS A 100 -4.51 2.05 9.95
CA HIS A 100 -4.10 3.26 9.21
C HIS A 100 -4.13 4.54 10.07
N ASN A 101 -4.94 4.60 11.13
CA ASN A 101 -4.87 5.66 12.13
C ASN A 101 -3.47 5.80 12.78
N VAL A 102 -2.80 4.67 13.05
CA VAL A 102 -1.43 4.64 13.59
C VAL A 102 -0.43 5.07 12.52
N ILE A 103 -0.61 4.64 11.27
CA ILE A 103 0.25 5.02 10.13
C ILE A 103 0.20 6.54 9.94
N ALA A 104 -1.00 7.11 9.84
CA ALA A 104 -1.22 8.55 9.71
C ALA A 104 -0.55 9.35 10.83
N ALA A 105 -0.81 9.00 12.08
CA ALA A 105 -0.30 9.75 13.22
C ALA A 105 1.22 9.60 13.40
N ALA A 106 1.78 8.40 13.17
CA ALA A 106 3.22 8.18 13.21
C ALA A 106 3.93 8.98 12.10
N GLY A 107 3.38 8.96 10.88
CA GLY A 107 3.90 9.73 9.75
C GLY A 107 3.80 11.24 9.98
N LEU A 108 2.70 11.72 10.57
CA LEU A 108 2.55 13.12 10.96
C LEU A 108 3.63 13.53 11.96
N GLY A 109 3.84 12.73 13.01
CA GLY A 109 4.87 12.98 14.02
C GLY A 109 6.28 13.04 13.43
N ALA A 110 6.64 12.06 12.61
CA ALA A 110 7.93 12.05 11.91
C ALA A 110 8.07 13.28 10.99
N GLY A 111 7.05 13.57 10.18
CA GLY A 111 7.04 14.69 9.25
C GLY A 111 7.21 16.05 9.93
N LEU A 112 6.46 16.31 11.00
CA LEU A 112 6.55 17.57 11.77
C LEU A 112 7.94 17.79 12.37
N VAL A 113 8.51 16.75 12.98
CA VAL A 113 9.82 16.84 13.63
C VAL A 113 10.93 16.99 12.59
N LEU A 114 10.87 16.24 11.49
CA LEU A 114 11.81 16.37 10.40
C LEU A 114 11.74 17.76 9.77
N ALA A 115 10.54 18.32 9.56
CA ALA A 115 10.38 19.67 9.04
C ALA A 115 11.07 20.72 9.94
N ALA A 116 10.97 20.56 11.27
CA ALA A 116 11.61 21.46 12.23
C ALA A 116 13.14 21.37 12.23
N LEU A 117 13.71 20.22 11.83
CA LEU A 117 15.16 19.96 11.84
C LEU A 117 15.81 20.07 10.46
N ALA A 118 15.04 20.08 9.36
CA ALA A 118 15.52 19.98 7.99
C ALA A 118 16.59 21.02 7.61
N ALA A 119 16.37 22.29 7.99
CA ALA A 119 17.29 23.38 7.68
C ALA A 119 18.66 23.21 8.35
N GLU A 120 18.68 22.70 9.59
CA GLU A 120 19.91 22.46 10.34
C GLU A 120 20.63 21.18 9.90
N ALA A 121 19.86 20.11 9.67
CA ALA A 121 20.38 18.82 9.24
C ALA A 121 20.83 18.79 7.77
N GLY A 122 20.49 19.83 6.99
CA GLY A 122 20.84 19.92 5.58
C GLY A 122 20.09 18.88 4.73
N GLY A 123 18.81 18.64 5.03
CA GLY A 123 17.96 17.69 4.32
C GLY A 123 16.62 18.29 3.90
N ARG A 124 15.84 17.52 3.15
CA ARG A 124 14.45 17.81 2.78
C ARG A 124 13.54 16.69 3.24
N VAL A 125 12.31 17.04 3.62
CA VAL A 125 11.24 16.08 3.91
C VAL A 125 10.03 16.41 3.05
N THR A 126 9.43 15.37 2.48
CA THR A 126 8.14 15.45 1.81
C THR A 126 7.13 14.60 2.58
N ILE A 127 6.14 15.24 3.19
CA ILE A 127 5.05 14.58 3.91
C ILE A 127 3.93 14.34 2.92
N LEU A 128 3.54 13.08 2.70
CA LEU A 128 2.56 12.69 1.70
C LEU A 128 1.37 12.00 2.36
N GLY A 129 0.19 12.58 2.21
CA GLY A 129 -1.06 11.89 2.49
C GLY A 129 -1.44 10.99 1.32
N THR A 130 -1.46 9.68 1.55
CA THR A 130 -1.66 8.65 0.55
C THR A 130 -2.93 7.85 0.87
N PRO A 131 -4.09 8.26 0.32
CA PRO A 131 -5.38 7.63 0.59
C PRO A 131 -5.53 6.29 -0.14
N ALA A 132 -6.64 5.59 0.13
CA ALA A 132 -7.15 4.50 -0.69
C ALA A 132 -6.19 3.32 -0.92
N GLU A 133 -5.42 2.92 0.09
CA GLU A 133 -4.54 1.75 -0.01
C GLU A 133 -5.32 0.43 -0.10
N GLU A 134 -6.49 0.34 0.57
CA GLU A 134 -7.33 -0.87 0.72
C GLU A 134 -8.14 -1.23 -0.55
N GLY A 135 -7.48 -1.17 -1.71
CA GLY A 135 -8.01 -1.55 -3.02
C GLY A 135 -8.21 -0.40 -4.01
N GLY A 136 -7.94 0.85 -3.62
CA GLY A 136 -8.02 2.00 -4.52
C GLY A 136 -6.72 2.28 -5.28
N GLY A 137 -5.56 1.95 -4.72
CA GLY A 137 -4.25 2.19 -5.32
C GLY A 137 -3.91 3.68 -5.37
N GLY A 138 -4.23 4.43 -4.30
CA GLY A 138 -4.01 5.87 -4.26
C GLY A 138 -2.58 6.29 -4.57
N LYS A 139 -1.56 5.55 -4.09
CA LYS A 139 -0.15 5.82 -4.40
C LYS A 139 0.15 5.59 -5.88
N ILE A 140 -0.52 4.65 -6.55
CA ILE A 140 -0.36 4.43 -7.99
C ILE A 140 -0.90 5.63 -8.77
N VAL A 141 -2.06 6.16 -8.39
CA VAL A 141 -2.63 7.38 -9.00
C VAL A 141 -1.69 8.57 -8.78
N MET A 142 -1.23 8.77 -7.55
CA MET A 142 -0.30 9.84 -7.19
C MET A 142 1.04 9.71 -7.94
N ALA A 143 1.59 8.51 -8.04
CA ALA A 143 2.84 8.24 -8.75
C ALA A 143 2.76 8.54 -10.25
N ARG A 144 1.62 8.26 -10.89
CA ARG A 144 1.37 8.63 -12.30
C ARG A 144 1.39 10.15 -12.50
N GLN A 145 1.12 10.94 -11.46
CA GLN A 145 1.18 12.40 -11.46
C GLN A 145 2.51 12.95 -10.90
N GLY A 146 3.51 12.10 -10.67
CA GLY A 146 4.86 12.51 -10.28
C GLY A 146 5.06 12.76 -8.78
N ALA A 147 4.19 12.22 -7.91
CA ALA A 147 4.29 12.45 -6.46
C ALA A 147 5.60 12.02 -5.81
N PHE A 148 6.30 11.06 -6.42
CA PHE A 148 7.53 10.46 -5.87
C PHE A 148 8.79 10.84 -6.66
N ASP A 149 8.69 11.74 -7.65
CA ASP A 149 9.76 12.02 -8.62
C ASP A 149 10.97 12.77 -8.03
N ASP A 150 10.76 13.59 -7.00
CA ASP A 150 11.81 14.38 -6.32
C ASP A 150 12.24 13.73 -4.98
N LEU A 151 11.97 12.44 -4.78
CA LEU A 151 12.36 11.73 -3.56
C LEU A 151 13.66 10.94 -3.78
N ASP A 152 14.55 10.99 -2.79
CA ASP A 152 15.73 10.13 -2.70
C ASP A 152 15.43 8.83 -1.95
N ALA A 153 14.45 8.85 -1.05
CA ALA A 153 13.93 7.69 -0.32
C ALA A 153 12.46 7.92 0.08
N ALA A 154 11.70 6.86 0.32
CA ALA A 154 10.37 6.90 0.91
C ALA A 154 10.25 5.90 2.07
N MET A 155 9.47 6.22 3.09
CA MET A 155 9.23 5.31 4.20
C MET A 155 7.86 5.54 4.84
N MET A 156 7.35 4.46 5.40
CA MET A 156 6.21 4.41 6.31
C MET A 156 6.37 3.20 7.23
N ILE A 157 5.57 3.11 8.29
CA ILE A 157 5.46 1.92 9.14
C ILE A 157 4.07 1.31 8.96
N HIS A 158 3.94 0.02 9.28
CA HIS A 158 2.64 -0.66 9.30
C HIS A 158 2.37 -1.33 10.65
N PRO A 159 1.23 -1.12 11.30
CA PRO A 159 0.86 -1.86 12.50
C PRO A 159 0.76 -3.36 12.26
N ALA A 160 1.21 -4.18 13.20
CA ALA A 160 1.07 -5.64 13.18
C ALA A 160 1.03 -6.25 14.59
N ASP A 161 1.02 -7.59 14.64
CA ASP A 161 1.22 -8.35 15.87
C ASP A 161 2.71 -8.55 16.23
N ALA A 162 3.64 -8.02 15.44
CA ALA A 162 5.07 -8.11 15.70
C ALA A 162 5.86 -6.93 15.08
N ASP A 163 7.02 -6.63 15.64
CA ASP A 163 7.98 -5.72 15.01
C ASP A 163 8.77 -6.53 13.96
N LEU A 164 8.58 -6.22 12.67
CA LEU A 164 9.15 -6.98 11.56
C LEU A 164 9.84 -6.06 10.56
N ILE A 165 10.92 -6.52 9.93
CA ILE A 165 11.64 -5.71 8.94
C ILE A 165 10.85 -5.50 7.65
N SER A 166 9.85 -6.35 7.37
CA SER A 166 9.09 -6.36 6.12
C SER A 166 7.76 -7.10 6.26
N MET A 167 6.87 -6.85 5.30
CA MET A 167 5.67 -7.64 5.02
C MET A 167 5.90 -8.52 3.78
N ASP A 168 5.37 -9.75 3.76
CA ASP A 168 5.36 -10.58 2.55
C ASP A 168 4.32 -10.03 1.56
N THR A 169 4.69 -8.98 0.84
CA THR A 169 3.83 -8.29 -0.13
C THR A 169 3.83 -9.02 -1.46
N ILE A 170 2.65 -9.40 -1.94
CA ILE A 170 2.48 -10.09 -3.23
C ILE A 170 1.81 -9.19 -4.27
N ALA A 171 2.19 -9.38 -5.53
CA ALA A 171 1.57 -8.67 -6.64
C ALA A 171 0.18 -9.21 -6.93
N VAL A 172 -0.78 -8.33 -7.18
CA VAL A 172 -2.18 -8.69 -7.47
C VAL A 172 -2.80 -7.80 -8.54
N GLN A 173 -3.60 -8.42 -9.39
CA GLN A 173 -4.46 -7.76 -10.36
C GLN A 173 -5.85 -8.41 -10.32
N GLN A 174 -6.90 -7.61 -10.45
CA GLN A 174 -8.27 -8.10 -10.56
C GLN A 174 -8.87 -7.81 -11.93
N VAL A 175 -9.87 -8.60 -12.33
CA VAL A 175 -10.61 -8.43 -13.58
C VAL A 175 -12.07 -8.78 -13.42
N ASN A 176 -12.92 -7.85 -13.88
CA ASN A 176 -14.33 -8.08 -14.12
C ASN A 176 -14.51 -8.56 -15.56
N VAL A 177 -15.27 -9.63 -15.75
CA VAL A 177 -15.46 -10.24 -17.06
C VAL A 177 -16.94 -10.31 -17.36
N GLU A 178 -17.36 -9.79 -18.51
CA GLU A 178 -18.74 -9.82 -18.98
C GLU A 178 -18.83 -10.58 -20.31
N TYR A 179 -19.74 -11.55 -20.37
CA TYR A 179 -20.06 -12.28 -21.59
C TYR A 179 -21.43 -11.85 -22.11
N THR A 180 -21.51 -11.53 -23.40
CA THR A 180 -22.77 -11.23 -24.08
C THR A 180 -23.03 -12.22 -25.21
N GLY A 181 -24.23 -12.78 -25.20
CA GLY A 181 -24.73 -13.74 -26.17
C GLY A 181 -26.12 -13.35 -26.66
N ALA A 182 -26.99 -14.35 -26.85
CA ALA A 182 -28.34 -14.15 -27.37
C ALA A 182 -29.31 -15.13 -26.70
N ALA A 183 -30.43 -14.60 -26.21
CA ALA A 183 -31.46 -15.40 -25.56
C ALA A 183 -32.26 -16.20 -26.60
N ALA A 184 -32.64 -17.40 -26.23
CA ALA A 184 -33.55 -18.24 -26.98
C ALA A 184 -34.34 -19.15 -26.03
N HIS A 185 -35.46 -19.69 -26.50
CA HIS A 185 -36.17 -20.70 -25.74
C HIS A 185 -35.36 -21.99 -25.75
N ALA A 186 -34.91 -22.44 -24.57
CA ALA A 186 -33.93 -23.53 -24.45
C ALA A 186 -34.41 -24.84 -25.08
N ALA A 187 -35.70 -25.17 -24.93
CA ALA A 187 -36.28 -26.38 -25.55
C ALA A 187 -36.71 -26.20 -27.02
N ALA A 188 -37.32 -25.06 -27.38
CA ALA A 188 -37.99 -24.91 -28.67
C ALA A 188 -37.07 -24.43 -29.81
N ALA A 189 -36.09 -23.58 -29.50
CA ALA A 189 -35.21 -23.01 -30.52
C ALA A 189 -33.77 -22.74 -30.01
N PRO A 190 -33.08 -23.71 -29.37
CA PRO A 190 -31.75 -23.50 -28.81
C PRO A 190 -30.72 -23.04 -29.85
N HIS A 191 -30.86 -23.47 -31.10
CA HIS A 191 -29.97 -23.13 -32.22
C HIS A 191 -29.96 -21.64 -32.61
N LEU A 192 -30.94 -20.85 -32.13
CA LEU A 192 -30.97 -19.39 -32.33
C LEU A 192 -30.25 -18.63 -31.20
N GLY A 193 -29.90 -19.32 -30.10
CA GLY A 193 -29.25 -18.72 -28.94
C GLY A 193 -27.72 -18.72 -29.05
N ARG A 194 -27.10 -17.87 -28.22
CA ARG A 194 -25.65 -17.88 -27.94
C ARG A 194 -25.51 -17.83 -26.43
N ASN A 195 -25.04 -18.93 -25.83
CA ASN A 195 -25.12 -19.12 -24.40
C ASN A 195 -23.94 -18.47 -23.68
N ALA A 196 -24.17 -17.32 -23.05
CA ALA A 196 -23.16 -16.60 -22.28
C ALA A 196 -22.72 -17.35 -21.01
N LEU A 197 -23.60 -18.16 -20.42
CA LEU A 197 -23.23 -19.01 -19.28
C LEU A 197 -22.24 -20.08 -19.71
N ASP A 198 -22.45 -20.72 -20.86
CA ASP A 198 -21.50 -21.71 -21.40
C ASP A 198 -20.14 -21.06 -21.68
N ALA A 199 -20.14 -19.80 -22.17
CA ALA A 199 -18.90 -19.04 -22.37
C ALA A 199 -18.12 -18.88 -21.07
N ALA A 200 -18.80 -18.43 -20.01
CA ALA A 200 -18.20 -18.26 -18.68
C ALA A 200 -17.73 -19.60 -18.06
N VAL A 201 -18.49 -20.68 -18.25
CA VAL A 201 -18.11 -22.02 -17.77
C VAL A 201 -16.87 -22.54 -18.50
N LEU A 202 -16.82 -22.41 -19.82
CA LEU A 202 -15.65 -22.81 -20.60
C LEU A 202 -14.41 -21.99 -20.26
N ALA A 203 -14.58 -20.68 -20.04
CA ALA A 203 -13.51 -19.83 -19.52
C ALA A 203 -13.00 -20.30 -18.15
N TYR A 204 -13.90 -20.61 -17.22
CA TYR A 204 -13.54 -21.16 -15.90
C TYR A 204 -12.78 -22.49 -16.04
N MET A 205 -13.20 -23.38 -16.95
CA MET A 205 -12.50 -24.62 -17.25
C MET A 205 -11.12 -24.38 -17.88
N GLY A 206 -10.98 -23.37 -18.74
CA GLY A 206 -9.69 -22.93 -19.28
C GLY A 206 -8.73 -22.51 -18.16
N VAL A 207 -9.19 -21.68 -17.23
CA VAL A 207 -8.41 -21.30 -16.05
C VAL A 207 -8.12 -22.51 -15.15
N ALA A 208 -9.06 -23.45 -15.01
CA ALA A 208 -8.84 -24.69 -14.26
C ALA A 208 -7.71 -25.54 -14.86
N ALA A 209 -7.66 -25.70 -16.18
CA ALA A 209 -6.58 -26.38 -16.87
C ALA A 209 -5.25 -25.60 -16.76
N LEU A 210 -5.30 -24.27 -16.86
CA LEU A 210 -4.14 -23.39 -16.74
C LEU A 210 -3.37 -23.62 -15.42
N ARG A 211 -4.08 -23.88 -14.32
CA ARG A 211 -3.48 -24.10 -12.98
C ARG A 211 -2.46 -25.25 -12.92
N GLN A 212 -2.48 -26.20 -13.85
CA GLN A 212 -1.43 -27.22 -13.93
C GLN A 212 -0.06 -26.64 -14.36
N HIS A 213 -0.07 -25.46 -14.97
CA HIS A 213 1.09 -24.82 -15.60
C HIS A 213 1.36 -23.40 -15.07
N ILE A 214 0.87 -23.07 -13.87
CA ILE A 214 1.23 -21.82 -13.16
C ILE A 214 2.41 -22.09 -12.21
N GLY A 215 3.12 -21.03 -11.84
CA GLY A 215 4.21 -21.09 -10.87
C GLY A 215 3.74 -21.50 -9.47
N PRO A 216 4.61 -22.07 -8.62
CA PRO A 216 4.24 -22.55 -7.29
C PRO A 216 3.72 -21.45 -6.34
N LYS A 217 4.08 -20.20 -6.60
CA LYS A 217 3.64 -19.02 -5.84
C LYS A 217 2.55 -18.20 -6.55
N GLU A 218 2.10 -18.63 -7.72
CA GLU A 218 1.02 -17.98 -8.46
C GLU A 218 -0.34 -18.50 -8.00
N ARG A 219 -1.36 -17.63 -7.94
CA ARG A 219 -2.73 -18.01 -7.61
C ARG A 219 -3.72 -17.33 -8.56
N VAL A 220 -4.74 -18.08 -8.99
CA VAL A 220 -5.84 -17.57 -9.81
C VAL A 220 -7.15 -18.10 -9.24
N HIS A 221 -8.01 -17.20 -8.79
CA HIS A 221 -9.29 -17.53 -8.15
C HIS A 221 -10.36 -16.53 -8.56
N GLY A 222 -11.58 -17.01 -8.77
CA GLY A 222 -12.67 -16.17 -9.22
C GLY A 222 -14.02 -16.83 -9.02
N ILE A 223 -15.05 -16.02 -9.19
CA ILE A 223 -16.45 -16.36 -8.95
C ILE A 223 -17.30 -15.96 -10.15
N PHE A 224 -18.49 -16.57 -10.26
CA PHE A 224 -19.54 -16.08 -11.13
C PHE A 224 -20.34 -15.02 -10.37
N THR A 225 -20.44 -13.82 -10.92
CA THR A 225 -21.25 -12.72 -10.38
C THR A 225 -22.62 -12.64 -11.06
N LYS A 226 -22.74 -13.23 -12.27
CA LYS A 226 -24.01 -13.43 -12.99
C LYS A 226 -23.96 -14.73 -13.80
N ALA A 227 -25.00 -15.55 -13.68
CA ALA A 227 -25.02 -16.90 -14.27
C ALA A 227 -26.40 -17.28 -14.88
N GLY A 228 -27.12 -16.31 -15.45
CA GLY A 228 -28.44 -16.52 -16.04
C GLY A 228 -29.60 -16.52 -15.03
N ASP A 229 -30.83 -16.35 -15.53
CA ASP A 229 -32.01 -16.09 -14.69
C ASP A 229 -32.93 -17.31 -14.54
N LYS A 230 -33.07 -18.13 -15.59
CA LYS A 230 -34.00 -19.27 -15.61
C LYS A 230 -33.53 -20.39 -16.56
N PRO A 231 -33.59 -21.68 -16.17
CA PRO A 231 -33.13 -22.80 -17.02
C PRO A 231 -33.85 -22.95 -18.37
N SER A 232 -35.08 -22.45 -18.50
CA SER A 232 -35.84 -22.53 -19.76
C SER A 232 -35.44 -21.47 -20.80
N ILE A 233 -34.54 -20.55 -20.44
CA ILE A 233 -34.08 -19.43 -21.26
C ILE A 233 -32.57 -19.57 -21.42
N VAL A 234 -32.08 -19.58 -22.66
CA VAL A 234 -30.63 -19.52 -22.92
C VAL A 234 -30.08 -18.21 -22.35
N PRO A 235 -29.11 -18.25 -21.41
CA PRO A 235 -28.52 -17.04 -20.84
C PRO A 235 -27.86 -16.16 -21.90
N LYS A 236 -28.35 -14.93 -22.07
CA LYS A 236 -27.74 -13.92 -22.95
C LYS A 236 -26.60 -13.15 -22.28
N GLU A 237 -26.48 -13.21 -20.97
CA GLU A 237 -25.50 -12.47 -20.17
C GLU A 237 -24.98 -13.37 -19.06
N ALA A 238 -23.66 -13.31 -18.82
CA ALA A 238 -22.99 -13.91 -17.68
C ALA A 238 -21.81 -13.02 -17.28
N ALA A 239 -21.42 -13.05 -16.01
CA ALA A 239 -20.32 -12.24 -15.51
C ALA A 239 -19.51 -12.98 -14.45
N MET A 240 -18.23 -12.61 -14.35
CA MET A 240 -17.27 -13.19 -13.43
C MET A 240 -16.38 -12.10 -12.82
N HIS A 241 -15.84 -12.37 -11.63
CA HIS A 241 -14.80 -11.56 -11.01
C HIS A 241 -13.63 -12.45 -10.62
N TRP A 242 -12.41 -12.05 -10.98
CA TRP A 242 -11.20 -12.85 -10.80
C TRP A 242 -10.08 -12.02 -10.18
N TYR A 243 -9.27 -12.69 -9.35
CA TYR A 243 -7.98 -12.22 -8.87
C TYR A 243 -6.89 -13.09 -9.46
N VAL A 244 -5.82 -12.43 -9.90
CA VAL A 244 -4.56 -13.03 -10.35
C VAL A 244 -3.48 -12.54 -9.42
N ARG A 245 -2.74 -13.45 -8.79
CA ARG A 245 -1.70 -13.14 -7.81
C ARG A 245 -0.40 -13.85 -8.15
N SER A 246 0.71 -13.18 -7.87
CA SER A 246 2.05 -13.75 -7.98
C SER A 246 2.98 -13.17 -6.93
N ASP A 247 4.12 -13.81 -6.71
CA ASP A 247 5.11 -13.31 -5.76
C ASP A 247 5.82 -12.03 -6.22
N THR A 248 5.84 -11.76 -7.53
CA THR A 248 6.37 -10.51 -8.09
C THR A 248 5.52 -9.98 -9.24
N ILE A 249 5.58 -8.68 -9.51
CA ILE A 249 4.94 -8.04 -10.65
C ILE A 249 5.47 -8.63 -11.99
N ALA A 250 6.76 -8.96 -12.03
CA ALA A 250 7.40 -9.54 -13.21
C ALA A 250 6.82 -10.93 -13.57
N THR A 251 6.45 -11.73 -12.58
CA THR A 251 5.80 -13.04 -12.78
C THR A 251 4.28 -12.91 -12.92
N LEU A 252 3.66 -11.87 -12.34
CA LEU A 252 2.25 -11.59 -12.49
C LEU A 252 1.85 -11.25 -13.94
N GLN A 253 2.62 -10.41 -14.63
CA GLN A 253 2.25 -9.91 -15.95
C GLN A 253 2.09 -11.02 -17.02
N PRO A 254 3.01 -11.99 -17.14
CA PRO A 254 2.81 -13.14 -18.02
C PRO A 254 1.60 -14.01 -17.63
N LEU A 255 1.33 -14.16 -16.33
CA LEU A 255 0.17 -14.91 -15.85
C LEU A 255 -1.14 -14.19 -16.22
N LYS A 256 -1.21 -12.86 -16.05
CA LYS A 256 -2.34 -12.00 -16.45
C LYS A 256 -2.72 -12.26 -17.91
N GLN A 257 -1.74 -12.27 -18.82
CA GLN A 257 -1.95 -12.53 -20.25
C GLN A 257 -2.52 -13.93 -20.51
N ARG A 258 -2.02 -14.96 -19.83
CA ARG A 258 -2.51 -16.33 -19.97
C ARG A 258 -3.93 -16.49 -19.44
N VAL A 259 -4.26 -15.85 -18.33
CA VAL A 259 -5.61 -15.80 -17.77
C VAL A 259 -6.56 -15.09 -18.74
N ALA A 260 -6.18 -13.94 -19.29
CA ALA A 260 -6.97 -13.24 -20.31
C ALA A 260 -7.31 -14.15 -21.50
N GLY A 261 -6.31 -14.89 -22.01
CA GLY A 261 -6.52 -15.85 -23.08
C GLY A 261 -7.53 -16.96 -22.73
N CYS A 262 -7.53 -17.46 -21.49
CA CYS A 262 -8.54 -18.42 -21.03
C CYS A 262 -9.95 -17.82 -20.99
N LEU A 263 -10.09 -16.57 -20.54
CA LEU A 263 -11.37 -15.87 -20.47
C LEU A 263 -11.95 -15.62 -21.87
N GLU A 264 -11.12 -15.11 -22.78
CA GLU A 264 -11.50 -14.84 -24.18
C GLU A 264 -11.84 -16.12 -24.98
N ALA A 265 -11.17 -17.24 -24.66
CA ALA A 265 -11.45 -18.53 -25.30
C ALA A 265 -12.88 -19.01 -25.07
N GLY A 266 -13.46 -18.73 -23.89
CA GLY A 266 -14.86 -19.09 -23.58
C GLY A 266 -15.87 -18.42 -24.51
N ALA A 267 -15.68 -17.13 -24.79
CA ALA A 267 -16.50 -16.41 -25.77
C ALA A 267 -16.29 -16.94 -27.19
N SER A 268 -15.03 -17.15 -27.58
CA SER A 268 -14.67 -17.67 -28.90
C SER A 268 -15.33 -19.04 -29.19
N ALA A 269 -15.33 -19.94 -28.19
CA ALA A 269 -15.90 -21.29 -28.32
C ALA A 269 -17.43 -21.31 -28.47
N THR A 270 -18.12 -20.27 -28.01
CA THR A 270 -19.59 -20.22 -27.95
C THR A 270 -20.20 -19.21 -28.91
N GLY A 271 -19.37 -18.48 -29.67
CA GLY A 271 -19.81 -17.38 -30.52
C GLY A 271 -20.39 -16.21 -29.74
N CYS A 272 -20.04 -16.06 -28.45
CA CYS A 272 -20.36 -14.89 -27.63
C CYS A 272 -19.28 -13.81 -27.79
N THR A 273 -19.51 -12.64 -27.19
CA THR A 273 -18.48 -11.61 -26.98
C THR A 273 -18.03 -11.59 -25.53
N CYS A 274 -16.78 -11.22 -25.28
CA CYS A 274 -16.19 -11.07 -23.95
C CYS A 274 -15.67 -9.64 -23.79
N ARG A 275 -15.95 -9.02 -22.64
CA ARG A 275 -15.29 -7.79 -22.19
C ARG A 275 -14.56 -8.13 -20.89
N CYS A 276 -13.23 -8.02 -20.92
CA CYS A 276 -12.38 -8.10 -19.73
C CYS A 276 -12.01 -6.68 -19.30
N GLU A 277 -12.53 -6.25 -18.16
CA GLU A 277 -12.20 -4.98 -17.53
C GLU A 277 -11.26 -5.24 -16.36
N TRP A 278 -9.97 -5.05 -16.63
CA TRP A 278 -8.92 -5.14 -15.63
C TRP A 278 -8.93 -3.87 -14.77
N ASP A 279 -8.76 -4.03 -13.46
CA ASP A 279 -8.65 -2.89 -12.55
C ASP A 279 -7.52 -1.96 -13.01
N GLY A 280 -7.75 -0.65 -12.92
CA GLY A 280 -6.82 0.36 -13.42
C GLY A 280 -5.49 0.44 -12.68
N TYR A 281 -5.30 -0.36 -11.63
CA TYR A 281 -4.17 -0.32 -10.71
C TYR A 281 -3.70 -1.75 -10.39
N THR A 282 -2.47 -2.08 -10.81
CA THR A 282 -1.80 -3.30 -10.40
C THR A 282 -0.97 -3.05 -9.16
N TYR A 283 -1.21 -3.82 -8.10
CA TYR A 283 -0.39 -3.76 -6.89
C TYR A 283 0.86 -4.61 -7.13
N SER A 284 2.03 -4.02 -6.90
CA SER A 284 3.31 -4.73 -7.06
C SER A 284 3.74 -5.40 -5.75
N ASP A 285 4.67 -6.34 -5.85
CA ASP A 285 5.43 -6.79 -4.68
C ASP A 285 6.28 -5.64 -4.11
N MET A 286 6.73 -5.79 -2.87
CA MET A 286 7.52 -4.78 -2.19
C MET A 286 9.02 -5.11 -2.26
N ARG A 287 9.83 -4.12 -2.62
CA ARG A 287 11.30 -4.17 -2.66
C ARG A 287 11.92 -3.32 -1.54
N ASP A 288 12.02 -3.89 -0.34
CA ASP A 288 12.60 -3.19 0.81
C ASP A 288 14.08 -2.89 0.55
N ASN A 289 14.50 -1.64 0.78
CA ASN A 289 15.89 -1.23 0.64
C ASN A 289 16.72 -1.66 1.86
N PRO A 290 17.64 -2.63 1.75
CA PRO A 290 18.33 -3.21 2.90
C PRO A 290 19.13 -2.20 3.73
N ALA A 291 19.79 -1.23 3.09
CA ALA A 291 20.51 -0.17 3.81
C ALA A 291 19.58 0.69 4.69
N ILE A 292 18.41 1.08 4.17
CA ILE A 292 17.42 1.85 4.95
C ILE A 292 16.79 0.97 6.04
N VAL A 293 16.50 -0.30 5.75
CA VAL A 293 16.01 -1.27 6.76
C VAL A 293 17.02 -1.41 7.89
N ALA A 294 18.32 -1.54 7.60
CA ALA A 294 19.35 -1.67 8.61
C ALA A 294 19.42 -0.44 9.52
N ALA A 295 19.30 0.77 8.96
CA ALA A 295 19.21 2.01 9.72
C ALA A 295 17.95 2.04 10.60
N TYR A 296 16.79 1.67 10.05
CA TYR A 296 15.53 1.57 10.80
C TYR A 296 15.65 0.60 11.98
N VAL A 297 16.19 -0.60 11.76
CA VAL A 297 16.37 -1.62 12.81
C VAL A 297 17.29 -1.10 13.92
N ALA A 298 18.40 -0.45 13.56
CA ALA A 298 19.31 0.13 14.54
C ALA A 298 18.64 1.23 15.39
N ASN A 299 17.83 2.10 14.77
CA ASN A 299 17.10 3.15 15.47
C ASN A 299 15.96 2.60 16.33
N ALA A 300 15.19 1.64 15.82
CA ALA A 300 14.13 0.97 16.57
C ALA A 300 14.67 0.24 17.81
N ALA A 301 15.86 -0.36 17.72
CA ALA A 301 16.52 -0.99 18.86
C ALA A 301 16.85 0.01 19.99
N GLN A 302 17.20 1.26 19.66
CA GLN A 302 17.41 2.32 20.66
C GLN A 302 16.13 2.70 21.41
N LEU A 303 14.97 2.49 20.78
CA LEU A 303 13.64 2.67 21.38
C LEU A 303 13.17 1.43 22.15
N GLY A 304 14.00 0.39 22.25
CA GLY A 304 13.67 -0.87 22.93
C GLY A 304 12.83 -1.84 22.09
N ARG A 305 12.71 -1.62 20.77
CA ARG A 305 12.00 -2.53 19.86
C ARG A 305 12.94 -3.56 19.25
N ALA A 306 12.53 -4.82 19.31
CA ALA A 306 13.26 -5.93 18.70
C ALA A 306 12.63 -6.26 17.35
N VAL A 307 13.11 -5.62 16.29
CA VAL A 307 12.62 -5.84 14.92
C VAL A 307 13.21 -7.15 14.36
N LEU A 308 12.34 -8.03 13.88
CA LEU A 308 12.70 -9.40 13.48
C LEU A 308 12.58 -9.61 11.96
N ASP A 309 13.37 -10.53 11.41
CA ASP A 309 13.16 -11.00 10.04
C ASP A 309 12.03 -12.05 10.02
N PRO A 310 10.89 -11.78 9.34
CA PRO A 310 9.74 -12.69 9.32
C PRO A 310 10.08 -14.08 8.76
N ARG A 311 11.11 -14.19 7.90
CA ARG A 311 11.59 -15.45 7.32
C ARG A 311 12.37 -16.28 8.32
N VAL A 312 13.03 -15.64 9.28
CA VAL A 312 13.81 -16.31 10.33
C VAL A 312 12.91 -16.77 11.46
N VAL A 313 11.93 -15.96 11.87
CA VAL A 313 11.05 -16.26 13.00
C VAL A 313 9.76 -16.98 12.61
N GLY A 314 9.53 -17.20 11.31
CA GLY A 314 8.34 -17.90 10.79
C GLY A 314 7.04 -17.12 10.98
N ARG A 315 7.10 -15.79 11.11
CA ARG A 315 5.94 -14.91 11.32
C ARG A 315 5.69 -14.07 10.08
N ARG A 316 5.01 -14.65 9.11
CA ARG A 316 4.72 -14.00 7.83
C ARG A 316 3.38 -13.29 7.89
N VAL A 317 3.40 -11.97 7.75
CA VAL A 317 2.22 -11.16 7.42
C VAL A 317 2.18 -11.07 5.90
N VAL A 318 1.09 -11.54 5.29
CA VAL A 318 0.94 -11.58 3.83
C VAL A 318 -0.17 -10.63 3.41
N GLY A 319 0.09 -9.79 2.41
CA GLY A 319 -0.91 -8.92 1.81
C GLY A 319 -0.42 -8.27 0.53
N SER A 320 -1.08 -7.22 0.09
CA SER A 320 -0.76 -6.47 -1.11
C SER A 320 -0.93 -5.00 -0.80
N THR A 321 0.11 -4.20 -1.07
CA THR A 321 0.10 -2.76 -0.79
C THR A 321 0.64 -1.98 -1.98
N ASP A 322 0.07 -0.80 -2.23
CA ASP A 322 0.52 0.08 -3.30
C ASP A 322 1.85 0.79 -2.94
N MET A 323 2.34 0.65 -1.70
CA MET A 323 3.73 0.94 -1.33
C MET A 323 4.72 0.04 -2.09
N GLY A 324 4.27 -1.15 -2.51
CA GLY A 324 5.01 -2.00 -3.43
C GLY A 324 5.36 -1.24 -4.72
N ASN A 325 4.42 -0.53 -5.32
CA ASN A 325 4.66 0.25 -6.53
C ASN A 325 5.65 1.40 -6.28
N VAL A 326 5.58 2.08 -5.12
CA VAL A 326 6.52 3.14 -4.74
C VAL A 326 7.95 2.58 -4.63
N SER A 327 8.12 1.36 -4.11
CA SER A 327 9.42 0.71 -3.95
C SER A 327 10.17 0.40 -5.26
N TYR A 328 9.47 0.43 -6.40
CA TYR A 328 10.08 0.34 -7.73
C TYR A 328 10.48 1.71 -8.31
N LEU A 329 9.98 2.80 -7.73
CA LEU A 329 10.25 4.16 -8.18
C LEU A 329 11.36 4.83 -7.37
N VAL A 330 11.42 4.55 -6.07
CA VAL A 330 12.36 5.18 -5.13
C VAL A 330 12.76 4.18 -4.03
N PRO A 331 14.01 4.20 -3.51
CA PRO A 331 14.40 3.41 -2.35
C PRO A 331 13.38 3.51 -1.21
N SER A 332 12.84 2.39 -0.77
CA SER A 332 11.67 2.37 0.11
C SER A 332 11.79 1.35 1.23
N ILE A 333 11.13 1.62 2.36
CA ILE A 333 10.89 0.65 3.43
C ILE A 333 9.44 0.68 3.90
N HIS A 334 8.92 -0.48 4.30
CA HIS A 334 7.59 -0.63 4.90
C HIS A 334 7.63 -1.64 6.08
N PRO A 335 8.41 -1.37 7.15
CA PRO A 335 8.52 -2.28 8.28
C PRO A 335 7.24 -2.33 9.11
N MET A 336 7.05 -3.44 9.81
CA MET A 336 5.93 -3.65 10.71
C MET A 336 6.28 -3.20 12.14
N ILE A 337 5.31 -2.61 12.85
CA ILE A 337 5.42 -2.18 14.23
C ILE A 337 4.35 -2.87 15.09
N LYS A 338 4.76 -3.48 16.21
CA LYS A 338 3.83 -4.24 17.06
C LYS A 338 2.81 -3.33 17.75
N VAL A 339 1.53 -3.58 17.50
CA VAL A 339 0.36 -2.98 18.18
C VAL A 339 -0.54 -4.02 18.86
N ALA A 340 -0.49 -5.28 18.45
CA ALA A 340 -1.38 -6.32 18.95
C ALA A 340 -0.61 -7.51 19.58
N PRO A 341 -1.27 -8.30 20.46
CA PRO A 341 -0.75 -9.60 20.91
C PRO A 341 -0.43 -10.53 19.75
N ASP A 342 0.48 -11.47 19.99
CA ASP A 342 0.90 -12.45 18.97
C ASP A 342 -0.30 -13.25 18.43
N GLY A 343 -0.42 -13.34 17.11
CA GLY A 343 -1.48 -14.09 16.43
C GLY A 343 -2.75 -13.29 16.14
N VAL A 344 -2.85 -12.03 16.59
CA VAL A 344 -3.96 -11.14 16.21
C VAL A 344 -3.74 -10.63 14.80
N ALA A 345 -4.49 -11.17 13.84
CA ALA A 345 -4.37 -10.80 12.44
C ALA A 345 -4.97 -9.41 12.16
N ILE A 346 -4.34 -8.66 11.25
CA ILE A 346 -4.92 -7.47 10.63
C ILE A 346 -6.25 -7.81 9.94
N HIS A 347 -7.10 -6.80 9.73
CA HIS A 347 -8.44 -6.92 9.15
C HIS A 347 -9.40 -7.73 10.05
N THR A 348 -9.20 -7.65 11.37
CA THR A 348 -10.10 -8.22 12.36
C THR A 348 -10.56 -7.13 13.34
N THR A 349 -11.77 -7.28 13.90
CA THR A 349 -12.27 -6.40 14.96
C THR A 349 -11.38 -6.42 16.20
N GLU A 350 -10.65 -7.51 16.45
CA GLU A 350 -9.69 -7.57 17.55
C GLU A 350 -8.49 -6.64 17.30
N PHE A 351 -7.95 -6.65 16.08
CA PHE A 351 -6.85 -5.78 15.70
C PHE A 351 -7.24 -4.30 15.73
N GLU A 352 -8.45 -3.97 15.23
CA GLU A 352 -8.98 -2.60 15.26
C GLU A 352 -8.96 -2.00 16.68
N ARG A 353 -9.34 -2.78 17.70
CA ARG A 353 -9.32 -2.34 19.10
C ARG A 353 -7.92 -2.08 19.61
N HIS A 354 -6.95 -2.87 19.17
CA HIS A 354 -5.55 -2.68 19.54
C HIS A 354 -4.95 -1.44 18.86
N ALA A 355 -5.30 -1.20 17.59
CA ALA A 355 -4.86 -0.03 16.84
C ALA A 355 -5.38 1.30 17.41
N GLY A 356 -6.59 1.30 18.00
CA GLY A 356 -7.16 2.46 18.71
C GLY A 356 -6.83 2.52 20.21
N GLY A 357 -6.07 1.55 20.74
CA GLY A 357 -5.76 1.42 22.17
C GLY A 357 -4.35 1.89 22.54
N GLU A 358 -3.99 1.69 23.82
CA GLU A 358 -2.67 2.10 24.36
C GLU A 358 -1.47 1.50 23.59
N ALA A 359 -1.63 0.31 23.03
CA ALA A 359 -0.59 -0.31 22.23
C ALA A 359 -0.41 0.40 20.87
N GLY A 360 -1.51 0.82 20.23
CA GLY A 360 -1.50 1.72 19.08
C GLY A 360 -0.86 3.07 19.41
N ASP A 361 -1.23 3.69 20.54
CA ASP A 361 -0.65 4.96 21.00
C ASP A 361 0.87 4.89 21.13
N ARG A 362 1.40 3.81 21.75
CA ARG A 362 2.86 3.60 21.85
C ARG A 362 3.50 3.43 20.47
N ALA A 363 2.86 2.70 19.56
CA ALA A 363 3.37 2.52 18.22
C ALA A 363 3.38 3.82 17.39
N VAL A 364 2.41 4.72 17.61
CA VAL A 364 2.45 6.07 17.01
C VAL A 364 3.74 6.79 17.39
N LEU A 365 4.06 6.84 18.68
CA LEU A 365 5.24 7.56 19.18
C LEU A 365 6.54 6.89 18.74
N ASP A 366 6.65 5.57 18.89
CA ASP A 366 7.88 4.84 18.53
C ASP A 366 8.09 4.81 17.01
N GLY A 367 7.02 4.67 16.23
CA GLY A 367 7.05 4.71 14.77
C GLY A 367 7.50 6.09 14.27
N ALA A 368 6.94 7.16 14.83
CA ALA A 368 7.38 8.52 14.51
C ALA A 368 8.87 8.75 14.80
N LYS A 369 9.36 8.28 15.96
CA LYS A 369 10.77 8.37 16.34
C LYS A 369 11.66 7.56 15.40
N ALA A 370 11.32 6.29 15.16
CA ALA A 370 12.13 5.40 14.34
C ALA A 370 12.24 5.92 12.89
N MET A 371 11.14 6.40 12.30
CA MET A 371 11.16 7.03 10.98
C MET A 371 11.99 8.31 10.96
N ALA A 372 11.80 9.22 11.93
CA ALA A 372 12.57 10.47 12.01
C ALA A 372 14.07 10.21 12.17
N MET A 373 14.48 9.29 13.04
CA MET A 373 15.88 8.92 13.22
C MET A 373 16.49 8.33 11.93
N THR A 374 15.72 7.52 11.20
CA THR A 374 16.16 6.90 9.94
C THR A 374 16.28 7.92 8.80
N ALA A 375 15.37 8.89 8.73
CA ALA A 375 15.47 10.00 7.80
C ALA A 375 16.69 10.90 8.12
N ILE A 376 17.01 11.11 9.40
CA ILE A 376 18.22 11.83 9.82
C ILE A 376 19.47 11.07 9.37
N ASP A 377 19.53 9.75 9.50
CA ASP A 377 20.64 8.95 8.96
C ASP A 377 20.80 9.16 7.44
N LEU A 378 19.68 9.19 6.70
CA LEU A 378 19.71 9.47 5.28
C LEU A 378 20.18 10.89 4.95
N TRP A 379 19.93 11.88 5.81
CA TRP A 379 20.42 13.25 5.62
C TRP A 379 21.90 13.41 5.94
N THR A 380 22.37 12.80 7.02
CA THR A 380 23.71 13.09 7.56
C THR A 380 24.76 12.04 7.19
N ASP A 381 24.38 10.79 6.92
CA ASP A 381 25.32 9.70 6.62
C ASP A 381 25.39 9.40 5.11
N ALA A 382 26.51 9.79 4.49
CA ALA A 382 26.77 9.53 3.09
C ALA A 382 26.93 8.03 2.76
N ALA A 383 27.40 7.21 3.70
CA ALA A 383 27.57 5.78 3.50
C ALA A 383 26.23 5.05 3.47
N VAL A 384 25.27 5.46 4.30
CA VAL A 384 23.89 4.95 4.24
C VAL A 384 23.26 5.27 2.89
N ARG A 385 23.38 6.53 2.41
CA ARG A 385 22.87 6.92 1.09
C ARG A 385 23.49 6.15 -0.06
N GLU A 386 24.81 5.97 -0.03
CA GLU A 386 25.51 5.25 -1.08
C GLU A 386 25.15 3.77 -1.11
N SER A 387 24.99 3.15 0.06
CA SER A 387 24.51 1.77 0.17
C SER A 387 23.08 1.66 -0.33
N SER A 388 22.20 2.60 0.05
CA SER A 388 20.81 2.64 -0.38
C SER A 388 20.67 2.74 -1.91
N ARG A 389 21.43 3.64 -2.55
CA ARG A 389 21.45 3.75 -4.02
C ARG A 389 21.93 2.47 -4.71
N ARG A 390 22.95 1.82 -4.14
CA ARG A 390 23.47 0.56 -4.67
C ARG A 390 22.45 -0.57 -4.57
N ASP A 391 21.76 -0.64 -3.44
CA ASP A 391 20.73 -1.65 -3.19
C ASP A 391 19.49 -1.47 -4.09
N PHE A 392 19.15 -0.23 -4.43
CA PHE A 392 18.06 0.07 -5.36
C PHE A 392 18.40 -0.38 -6.79
N GLY A 393 19.68 -0.31 -7.15
CA GLY A 393 20.23 -0.81 -8.40
C GLY A 393 20.32 0.24 -9.51
N PRO A 394 21.05 -0.08 -10.60
CA PRO A 394 21.39 0.88 -11.66
C PRO A 394 20.23 1.18 -12.62
N GLY A 395 19.12 0.42 -12.56
CA GLY A 395 17.99 0.56 -13.47
C GLY A 395 17.18 1.85 -13.30
N GLY A 396 17.38 2.55 -12.17
CA GLY A 396 16.57 3.72 -11.83
C GLY A 396 15.09 3.36 -11.57
N PRO A 397 14.22 4.37 -11.53
CA PRO A 397 12.77 4.18 -11.32
C PRO A 397 12.14 3.34 -12.44
N ASP A 398 11.53 2.21 -12.10
CA ASP A 398 10.77 1.38 -13.06
C ASP A 398 9.31 1.84 -13.11
N ARG A 399 8.98 2.71 -14.06
CA ARG A 399 7.60 3.20 -14.25
C ARG A 399 6.67 2.18 -14.90
N SER A 400 7.16 1.04 -15.38
CA SER A 400 6.31 0.01 -15.99
C SER A 400 5.32 -0.60 -14.99
N VAL A 401 5.65 -0.57 -13.70
CA VAL A 401 4.78 -1.00 -12.59
C VAL A 401 3.57 -0.09 -12.36
N LEU A 402 3.52 1.07 -13.02
CA LEU A 402 2.36 1.98 -13.00
C LEU A 402 1.44 1.75 -14.19
N ALA A 403 1.75 0.84 -15.10
CA ALA A 403 0.87 0.49 -16.21
C ALA A 403 -0.37 -0.29 -15.70
N PRO A 404 -1.56 -0.08 -16.30
CA PRO A 404 -2.78 -0.81 -15.95
C PRO A 404 -2.81 -2.28 -16.39
#